data_AF-A0A4Q9HR51-F1
#
_entry.id   AF-A0A4Q9HR51-F1
#
_cell.length_a   1.000
_cell.length_b   1.000
_cell.length_c   1.000
_cell.angle_alpha   90.00
_cell.angle_beta   90.00
_cell.angle_gamma   90.00
#
_symmetry.space_group_name_H-M   'P 1'
#
loop_
_entity.id
_entity.type
_entity.pdbx_description
1 polymer ?
#
loop_
_entity_poly.entity_id
_entity_poly.type
_entity_poly.pdbx_seq_one_letter_code
_entity_poly.pdbx_strand_id
1 'polypeptide(L)'
;MYGYDQNAGVGQQYGAPQPPPQQPAPGGYGEQPLYPEPSPPSLADAVRAFTTGSMSAEDFQGIFSTSKVYCPRGENPGFLALHNTQQPVIPMFTSLKELRRYAGKESKYFVITGAEVLDLLPTGYGFVLDMEGDHRMVFDAKAVEQMVDFAMRRMYG
;
A
#
# COMPACT_ATOMS: atom_id res chain seq x y z
N MET A 1 51.77 35.82 38.92
CA MET A 1 52.64 34.76 38.37
C MET A 1 52.09 33.45 38.93
N TYR A 2 51.56 32.60 38.04
CA TYR A 2 51.11 31.18 38.13
C TYR A 2 50.93 30.52 39.53
N GLY A 3 49.92 29.70 39.85
CA GLY A 3 48.92 28.95 39.09
C GLY A 3 48.56 27.66 39.88
N TYR A 4 47.37 27.07 39.60
CA TYR A 4 46.91 25.69 39.90
C TYR A 4 46.83 25.23 41.37
N ASP A 5 45.91 24.38 41.85
CA ASP A 5 44.61 23.79 41.45
C ASP A 5 44.13 22.96 42.67
N GLN A 6 42.93 22.39 42.57
CA GLN A 6 42.55 21.10 43.19
C GLN A 6 41.92 21.10 44.59
N ASN A 7 40.59 21.32 44.57
CA ASN A 7 39.54 20.36 44.94
C ASN A 7 39.70 19.54 46.24
N ALA A 8 38.82 19.79 47.22
CA ALA A 8 37.96 18.82 47.91
C ALA A 8 37.46 19.40 49.24
N GLY A 9 36.18 19.78 49.30
CA GLY A 9 35.52 20.28 50.50
C GLY A 9 34.23 19.52 50.76
N VAL A 10 34.27 18.66 51.78
CA VAL A 10 33.16 17.96 52.42
C VAL A 10 32.20 18.99 53.05
N GLY A 11 30.88 18.81 52.93
CA GLY A 11 29.91 19.72 53.55
C GLY A 11 28.49 19.16 53.62
N GLN A 12 28.10 18.74 54.82
CA GLN A 12 26.77 18.33 55.26
C GLN A 12 25.69 19.41 55.06
N GLN A 13 24.49 18.95 54.68
CA GLN A 13 23.15 19.28 55.20
C GLN A 13 22.84 20.72 55.63
N TYR A 14 21.78 21.34 55.07
CA TYR A 14 20.67 22.06 55.75
C TYR A 14 19.93 23.01 54.76
N GLY A 15 18.59 22.90 54.70
CA GLY A 15 17.69 24.02 54.32
C GLY A 15 17.20 24.06 52.86
N ALA A 16 15.91 23.81 52.67
CA ALA A 16 15.19 24.03 51.41
C ALA A 16 15.11 25.53 51.04
N PRO A 17 14.95 25.85 49.74
CA PRO A 17 13.73 26.54 49.34
C PRO A 17 13.01 25.83 48.19
N GLN A 18 11.68 25.75 48.30
CA GLN A 18 10.78 25.25 47.28
C GLN A 18 10.90 26.09 45.99
N PRO A 19 10.98 25.50 44.79
CA PRO A 19 10.77 26.25 43.55
C PRO A 19 9.28 26.65 43.44
N PRO A 20 8.97 27.86 42.93
CA PRO A 20 7.61 28.34 42.77
C PRO A 20 6.81 27.45 41.79
N PRO A 21 5.48 27.32 41.95
CA PRO A 21 4.66 26.54 41.04
C PRO A 21 4.74 27.16 39.63
N GLN A 22 5.33 26.41 38.71
CA GLN A 22 5.34 26.75 37.29
C GLN A 22 3.90 26.71 36.78
N GLN A 23 3.38 27.88 36.44
CA GLN A 23 2.14 28.04 35.71
C GLN A 23 2.22 27.22 34.42
N PRO A 24 1.21 26.41 34.06
CA PRO A 24 1.20 25.70 32.80
C PRO A 24 1.09 26.72 31.66
N ALA A 25 2.15 26.81 30.85
CA ALA A 25 2.13 27.56 29.60
C ALA A 25 1.10 26.92 28.65
N PRO A 26 0.17 27.70 28.06
CA PRO A 26 -0.80 27.18 27.11
C PRO A 26 -0.14 27.10 25.73
N GLY A 27 0.27 25.90 25.33
CA GLY A 27 0.90 25.71 24.01
C GLY A 27 1.58 24.37 23.82
N GLY A 28 0.89 23.28 24.16
CA GLY A 28 1.34 21.92 23.86
C GLY A 28 0.91 21.53 22.45
N TYR A 29 1.83 21.68 21.50
CA TYR A 29 1.76 21.05 20.19
C TYR A 29 1.49 19.55 20.39
N GLY A 30 0.45 19.04 19.72
CA GLY A 30 0.05 17.64 19.80
C GLY A 30 1.24 16.71 19.55
N GLU A 31 1.39 15.73 20.43
CA GLU A 31 2.34 14.63 20.31
C GLU A 31 2.21 14.00 18.91
N GLN A 32 3.22 14.20 18.06
CA GLN A 32 3.37 13.39 16.86
C GLN A 32 3.76 11.97 17.31
N PRO A 33 3.04 10.91 16.89
CA PRO A 33 3.41 9.54 17.22
C PRO A 33 4.85 9.26 16.77
N LEU A 34 5.70 8.91 17.74
CA LEU A 34 7.15 8.66 17.58
C LEU A 34 7.50 7.38 16.81
N TYR A 35 6.50 6.66 16.29
CA TYR A 35 6.68 5.48 15.45
C TYR A 35 5.72 5.53 14.26
N PRO A 36 6.21 5.39 13.01
CA PRO A 36 5.34 5.00 11.92
C PRO A 36 4.80 3.61 12.26
N GLU A 37 3.48 3.47 12.36
CA GLU A 37 2.89 2.13 12.31
C GLU A 37 3.39 1.40 11.05
N PRO A 38 3.67 0.08 11.11
CA PRO A 38 4.08 -0.66 9.95
C PRO A 38 3.01 -0.50 8.86
N SER A 39 3.43 0.05 7.72
CA SER A 39 2.52 0.27 6.60
C SER A 39 1.91 -1.06 6.19
N PRO A 40 0.58 -1.12 5.94
CA PRO A 40 -0.05 -2.31 5.39
C PRO A 40 0.73 -2.83 4.16
N PRO A 41 0.78 -4.15 3.94
CA PRO A 41 1.53 -4.72 2.82
C PRO A 41 1.05 -4.12 1.50
N SER A 42 1.99 -3.74 0.64
CA SER A 42 1.65 -3.19 -0.68
C SER A 42 1.04 -4.28 -1.57
N LEU A 43 0.27 -3.89 -2.60
CA LEU A 43 -0.24 -4.85 -3.57
C LEU A 43 0.88 -5.63 -4.26
N ALA A 44 2.02 -4.99 -4.53
CA ALA A 44 3.19 -5.65 -5.11
C ALA A 44 3.76 -6.73 -4.17
N ASP A 45 3.79 -6.46 -2.86
CA ASP A 45 4.22 -7.46 -1.88
C ASP A 45 3.22 -8.61 -1.77
N ALA A 46 1.92 -8.33 -1.86
CA ALA A 46 0.87 -9.34 -1.88
C ALA A 46 0.95 -10.23 -3.13
N VAL A 47 1.16 -9.63 -4.31
CA VAL A 47 1.41 -10.35 -5.57
C VAL A 47 2.64 -11.26 -5.44
N ARG A 48 3.75 -10.75 -4.92
CA ARG A 48 4.94 -11.57 -4.65
C ARG A 48 4.63 -12.71 -3.68
N ALA A 49 4.05 -12.41 -2.53
CA ALA A 49 3.75 -13.41 -1.50
C ALA A 49 2.80 -14.50 -2.00
N PHE A 50 1.78 -14.12 -2.79
CA PHE A 50 0.84 -15.06 -3.37
C PHE A 50 1.51 -15.95 -4.44
N THR A 51 2.31 -15.37 -5.34
CA THR A 51 3.05 -16.16 -6.35
C THR A 51 4.10 -17.09 -5.76
N THR A 52 4.68 -16.75 -4.59
CA THR A 52 5.60 -17.62 -3.87
C THR A 52 4.91 -18.60 -2.91
N GLY A 53 3.56 -18.58 -2.84
CA GLY A 53 2.78 -19.50 -2.01
C GLY A 53 2.82 -19.18 -0.50
N SER A 54 3.29 -17.99 -0.10
CA SER A 54 3.31 -17.54 1.30
C SER A 54 2.08 -16.75 1.71
N MET A 55 1.07 -16.65 0.83
CA MET A 55 -0.20 -15.96 1.06
C MET A 55 -1.36 -16.78 0.48
N SER A 56 -2.48 -16.84 1.19
CA SER A 56 -3.69 -17.52 0.72
C SER A 56 -4.43 -16.69 -0.35
N ALA A 57 -5.31 -17.33 -1.13
CA ALA A 57 -6.13 -16.63 -2.11
C ALA A 57 -7.12 -15.64 -1.46
N GLU A 58 -7.66 -15.99 -0.30
CA GLU A 58 -8.59 -15.13 0.45
C GLU A 58 -7.89 -13.87 0.98
N ASP A 59 -6.69 -14.02 1.56
CA ASP A 59 -5.90 -12.88 2.03
C ASP A 59 -5.50 -11.97 0.87
N PHE A 60 -5.05 -12.57 -0.23
CA PHE A 60 -4.72 -11.83 -1.45
C PHE A 60 -5.94 -11.07 -1.96
N GLN A 61 -7.11 -11.69 -2.02
CA GLN A 61 -8.34 -11.06 -2.50
C GLN A 61 -8.74 -9.87 -1.61
N GLY A 62 -8.61 -9.99 -0.29
CA GLY A 62 -8.86 -8.88 0.64
C GLY A 62 -7.93 -7.69 0.39
N ILE A 63 -6.64 -7.95 0.20
CA ILE A 63 -5.65 -6.91 -0.13
C ILE A 63 -5.94 -6.31 -1.50
N PHE A 64 -6.15 -7.13 -2.52
CA PHE A 64 -6.43 -6.70 -3.88
C PHE A 64 -7.66 -5.79 -3.93
N SER A 65 -8.75 -6.19 -3.28
CA SER A 65 -10.02 -5.45 -3.29
C SER A 65 -9.88 -4.00 -2.83
N THR A 66 -8.98 -3.73 -1.87
CA THR A 66 -8.76 -2.38 -1.31
C THR A 66 -7.57 -1.66 -1.94
N SER A 67 -6.72 -2.38 -2.65
CA SER A 67 -5.51 -1.83 -3.25
C SER A 67 -5.83 -1.03 -4.50
N LYS A 68 -5.05 0.03 -4.71
CA LYS A 68 -5.04 0.77 -5.97
C LYS A 68 -4.33 -0.04 -7.04
N VAL A 69 -4.94 -0.09 -8.22
CA VAL A 69 -4.36 -0.63 -9.44
C VAL A 69 -4.28 0.47 -10.50
N TYR A 70 -3.24 0.39 -11.32
CA TYR A 70 -2.99 1.33 -12.40
C TYR A 70 -3.34 0.68 -13.73
N CYS A 71 -4.25 1.30 -14.47
CA CYS A 71 -4.75 0.76 -15.74
C CYS A 71 -4.32 1.68 -16.89
N PRO A 72 -3.66 1.17 -17.95
CA PRO A 72 -3.40 1.95 -19.15
C PRO A 72 -4.70 2.47 -19.76
N ARG A 73 -4.69 3.72 -20.20
CA ARG A 73 -5.85 4.37 -20.82
C ARG A 73 -5.59 4.57 -22.32
N GLY A 74 -6.51 4.07 -23.14
CA GLY A 74 -6.56 4.42 -24.56
C GLY A 74 -7.15 5.83 -24.78
N GLU A 75 -7.43 6.16 -26.04
CA GLU A 75 -8.10 7.43 -26.37
C GLU A 75 -9.57 7.43 -25.89
N ASN A 76 -10.28 6.31 -26.11
CA ASN A 76 -11.64 6.12 -25.65
C ASN A 76 -11.70 5.75 -24.16
N PRO A 77 -12.77 6.14 -23.43
CA PRO A 77 -13.00 5.68 -22.06
C PRO A 77 -13.13 4.15 -21.97
N GLY A 78 -12.65 3.57 -20.87
CA GLY A 78 -12.76 2.15 -20.58
C GLY A 78 -11.43 1.43 -20.45
N PHE A 79 -11.49 0.14 -20.10
CA PHE A 79 -10.33 -0.74 -20.01
C PHE A 79 -9.76 -1.03 -21.41
N LEU A 80 -8.43 -1.00 -21.51
CA LEU A 80 -7.74 -1.41 -22.74
C LEU A 80 -7.55 -2.92 -22.75
N ALA A 81 -8.34 -3.63 -23.54
CA ALA A 81 -8.26 -5.09 -23.63
C ALA A 81 -7.23 -5.60 -24.64
N LEU A 82 -6.47 -6.61 -24.22
CA LEU A 82 -5.61 -7.40 -25.09
C LEU A 82 -6.40 -8.58 -25.66
N HIS A 83 -6.52 -8.63 -26.98
CA HIS A 83 -7.31 -9.63 -27.72
C HIS A 83 -6.43 -10.69 -28.41
N ASN A 84 -5.13 -10.69 -28.16
CA ASN A 84 -4.16 -11.61 -28.76
C ASN A 84 -4.03 -12.94 -28.00
N THR A 85 -4.83 -13.13 -26.95
CA THR A 85 -4.89 -14.34 -26.11
C THR A 85 -6.19 -15.11 -26.34
N GLN A 86 -6.24 -16.39 -25.99
CA GLN A 86 -7.46 -17.21 -26.12
C GLN A 86 -8.68 -16.63 -25.39
N GLN A 87 -8.44 -15.92 -24.27
CA GLN A 87 -9.43 -15.14 -23.55
C GLN A 87 -8.94 -13.70 -23.45
N PRO A 88 -9.80 -12.70 -23.66
CA PRO A 88 -9.38 -11.31 -23.59
C PRO A 88 -8.98 -10.94 -22.16
N VAL A 89 -7.87 -10.23 -22.02
CA VAL A 89 -7.34 -9.83 -20.72
C VAL A 89 -7.10 -8.33 -20.64
N ILE A 90 -7.34 -7.77 -19.46
CA ILE A 90 -7.02 -6.38 -19.15
C ILE A 90 -5.67 -6.31 -18.42
N PRO A 91 -4.64 -5.60 -18.95
CA PRO A 91 -3.39 -5.39 -18.24
C PRO A 91 -3.59 -4.33 -17.15
N MET A 92 -3.17 -4.66 -15.94
CA MET A 92 -3.20 -3.83 -14.75
C MET A 92 -1.85 -3.88 -14.07
N PHE A 93 -1.53 -2.84 -13.30
CA PHE A 93 -0.21 -2.71 -12.70
C PHE A 93 -0.31 -2.35 -11.23
N THR A 94 0.56 -2.93 -10.42
CA THR A 94 0.65 -2.68 -8.97
C THR A 94 1.35 -1.36 -8.68
N SER A 95 2.08 -0.80 -9.65
CA SER A 95 2.79 0.48 -9.53
C SER A 95 2.93 1.21 -10.86
N LEU A 96 3.19 2.53 -10.79
CA LEU A 96 3.53 3.33 -11.97
C LEU A 96 4.84 2.90 -12.64
N LYS A 97 5.76 2.28 -11.89
CA LYS A 97 7.02 1.78 -12.45
C LYS A 97 6.73 0.64 -13.42
N GLU A 98 5.93 -0.34 -13.01
CA GLU A 98 5.54 -1.47 -13.85
C GLU A 98 4.67 -1.01 -15.03
N LEU A 99 3.73 -0.10 -14.81
CA LEU A 99 2.93 0.48 -15.89
C LEU A 99 3.80 1.14 -16.96
N ARG A 100 4.79 1.96 -16.56
CA ARG A 100 5.67 2.66 -17.50
C ARG A 100 6.67 1.74 -18.19
N ARG A 101 7.02 0.61 -17.57
CA ARG A 101 7.82 -0.44 -18.21
C ARG A 101 7.08 -0.99 -19.41
N TYR A 102 5.79 -1.31 -19.22
CA TYR A 102 4.90 -1.86 -20.23
C TYR A 102 4.43 -0.85 -21.29
N ALA A 103 3.88 0.30 -20.87
CA ALA A 103 3.20 1.25 -21.76
C ALA A 103 4.06 2.47 -22.16
N GLY A 104 5.28 2.57 -21.63
CA GLY A 104 6.18 3.72 -21.83
C GLY A 104 5.96 4.87 -20.84
N LYS A 105 6.88 5.84 -20.84
CA LYS A 105 6.89 6.94 -19.84
C LYS A 105 5.71 7.91 -19.97
N GLU A 106 5.26 8.16 -21.20
CA GLU A 106 4.19 9.10 -21.56
C GLU A 106 2.79 8.46 -21.59
N SER A 107 2.67 7.21 -21.12
CA SER A 107 1.40 6.49 -21.15
C SER A 107 0.34 7.19 -20.28
N LYS A 108 -0.84 7.43 -20.86
CA LYS A 108 -2.02 7.82 -20.09
C LYS A 108 -2.50 6.63 -19.26
N TYR A 109 -2.99 6.89 -18.06
CA TYR A 109 -3.52 5.87 -17.17
C TYR A 109 -4.65 6.43 -16.32
N PHE A 110 -5.41 5.52 -15.71
CA PHE A 110 -6.32 5.83 -14.61
C PHE A 110 -6.04 4.89 -13.44
N VAL A 111 -6.55 5.25 -12.26
CA VAL A 111 -6.36 4.49 -11.02
C VAL A 111 -7.71 4.18 -10.44
N ILE A 112 -7.93 2.92 -10.12
CA ILE A 112 -9.12 2.40 -9.44
C ILE A 112 -8.68 1.37 -8.40
N THR A 113 -9.61 0.95 -7.56
CA THR A 113 -9.42 -0.14 -6.60
C THR A 113 -9.66 -1.50 -7.25
N GLY A 114 -9.14 -2.57 -6.63
CA GLY A 114 -9.47 -3.93 -7.07
C GLY A 114 -10.97 -4.25 -6.96
N ALA A 115 -11.70 -3.67 -6.00
CA ALA A 115 -13.16 -3.82 -5.93
C ALA A 115 -13.85 -3.20 -7.16
N GLU A 116 -13.48 -1.98 -7.53
CA GLU A 116 -14.00 -1.30 -8.72
C GLU A 116 -13.63 -2.03 -10.01
N VAL A 117 -12.45 -2.68 -10.06
CA VAL A 117 -12.11 -3.59 -11.17
C VAL A 117 -13.12 -4.70 -11.29
N LEU A 118 -13.40 -5.41 -10.19
CA LEU A 118 -14.31 -6.57 -10.20
C LEU A 118 -15.75 -6.15 -10.57
N ASP A 119 -16.17 -4.95 -10.20
CA ASP A 119 -17.49 -4.39 -10.54
C ASP A 119 -17.59 -3.95 -12.01
N LEU A 120 -16.51 -3.37 -12.57
CA LEU A 120 -16.52 -2.77 -13.90
C LEU A 120 -16.05 -3.72 -15.02
N LEU A 121 -15.43 -4.86 -14.68
CA LEU A 121 -14.92 -5.80 -15.67
C LEU A 121 -16.07 -6.44 -16.46
N PRO A 122 -16.03 -6.41 -17.81
CA PRO A 122 -17.02 -7.11 -18.61
C PRO A 122 -16.95 -8.63 -18.39
N THR A 123 -18.11 -9.30 -18.38
CA THR A 123 -18.18 -10.77 -18.29
C THR A 123 -17.34 -11.43 -19.39
N GLY A 124 -16.63 -12.51 -19.04
CA GLY A 124 -15.76 -13.23 -19.97
C GLY A 124 -14.35 -12.62 -20.13
N TYR A 125 -14.03 -11.56 -19.40
CA TYR A 125 -12.69 -10.97 -19.37
C TYR A 125 -11.91 -11.43 -18.14
N GLY A 126 -10.64 -11.72 -18.36
CA GLY A 126 -9.65 -11.84 -17.29
C GLY A 126 -8.86 -10.55 -17.10
N PHE A 127 -7.92 -10.58 -16.17
CA PHE A 127 -6.92 -9.53 -16.05
C PHE A 127 -5.53 -10.08 -15.74
N VAL A 128 -4.51 -9.29 -16.07
CA VAL A 128 -3.11 -9.61 -15.79
C VAL A 128 -2.52 -8.50 -14.93
N LEU A 129 -1.89 -8.87 -13.82
CA LEU A 129 -1.10 -7.96 -13.00
C LEU A 129 0.37 -8.03 -13.42
N ASP A 130 0.98 -6.86 -13.59
CA ASP A 130 2.42 -6.65 -13.86
C ASP A 130 2.96 -7.54 -14.99
N MET A 131 2.42 -7.35 -16.20
CA MET A 131 2.67 -8.22 -17.36
C MET A 131 4.16 -8.40 -17.73
N GLU A 132 4.99 -7.39 -17.48
CA GLU A 132 6.45 -7.39 -17.69
C GLU A 132 7.25 -7.46 -16.38
N GLY A 133 6.57 -7.56 -15.24
CA GLY A 133 7.16 -7.63 -13.93
C GLY A 133 7.62 -9.04 -13.57
N ASP A 134 8.44 -9.15 -12.52
CA ASP A 134 9.01 -10.42 -12.06
C ASP A 134 7.95 -11.37 -11.47
N HIS A 135 6.82 -10.81 -11.01
CA HIS A 135 5.72 -11.54 -10.39
C HIS A 135 4.43 -11.36 -11.19
N ARG A 136 4.47 -11.69 -12.49
CA ARG A 136 3.28 -11.68 -13.34
C ARG A 136 2.21 -12.63 -12.78
N MET A 137 0.99 -12.12 -12.63
CA MET A 137 -0.18 -12.91 -12.26
C MET A 137 -1.28 -12.79 -13.32
N VAL A 138 -1.91 -13.91 -13.66
CA VAL A 138 -3.01 -13.97 -14.64
C VAL A 138 -4.25 -14.51 -13.96
N PHE A 139 -5.33 -13.74 -13.99
CA PHE A 139 -6.67 -14.16 -13.60
C PHE A 139 -7.48 -14.35 -14.88
N ASP A 140 -7.87 -15.58 -15.16
CA ASP A 140 -8.79 -15.85 -16.26
C ASP A 140 -10.22 -15.42 -15.89
N ALA A 141 -11.13 -15.42 -16.86
CA ALA A 141 -12.50 -14.97 -16.63
C ALA A 141 -13.21 -15.75 -15.51
N LYS A 142 -12.93 -17.05 -15.36
CA LYS A 142 -13.53 -17.89 -14.32
C LYS A 142 -13.00 -17.53 -12.93
N ALA A 143 -11.71 -17.25 -12.82
CA ALA A 143 -11.11 -16.79 -11.57
C ALA A 143 -11.72 -15.44 -11.16
N VAL A 144 -11.94 -14.53 -12.12
CA VAL A 144 -12.62 -13.25 -11.85
C VAL A 144 -14.05 -13.48 -11.36
N GLU A 145 -14.82 -14.36 -12.00
CA GLU A 145 -16.18 -14.73 -11.56
C GLU A 145 -16.19 -15.26 -10.11
N GLN A 146 -15.23 -16.13 -9.77
CA GLN A 146 -15.08 -16.64 -8.40
C GLN A 146 -14.74 -15.53 -7.38
N MET A 147 -13.90 -14.56 -7.77
CA MET A 147 -13.59 -13.42 -6.93
C MET A 147 -14.83 -12.54 -6.71
N VAL A 148 -15.64 -12.29 -7.74
CA VAL A 148 -16.91 -11.57 -7.62
C VAL A 148 -17.85 -12.30 -6.66
N ASP A 149 -18.03 -13.61 -6.83
CA ASP A 149 -18.87 -14.43 -5.96
C ASP A 149 -18.44 -14.35 -4.49
N PHE A 150 -17.13 -14.43 -4.23
CA PHE A 150 -16.58 -14.31 -2.88
C PHE A 150 -16.84 -12.92 -2.29
N ALA A 151 -16.64 -11.85 -3.07
CA ALA A 151 -16.89 -10.49 -2.62
C ALA A 151 -18.37 -10.30 -2.26
N MET A 152 -19.29 -10.84 -3.06
CA MET A 152 -20.73 -10.79 -2.79
C MET A 152 -21.11 -11.55 -1.53
N ARG A 153 -20.57 -12.77 -1.34
CA ARG A 153 -20.79 -13.55 -0.11
C ARG A 153 -20.28 -12.83 1.14
N ARG A 154 -19.18 -12.09 1.05
CA ARG A 154 -18.65 -11.32 2.17
C ARG A 154 -19.53 -10.11 2.54
N MET A 155 -20.19 -9.50 1.56
CA MET A 155 -21.03 -8.32 1.78
C MET A 155 -22.46 -8.66 2.23
N TYR A 156 -23.00 -9.79 1.77
CA TYR A 156 -24.42 -10.16 1.95
C TYR A 156 -24.66 -11.50 2.64
N GLY A 157 -23.60 -12.24 2.97
CA GLY A 157 -23.65 -13.55 3.62
C GLY A 157 -23.54 -13.49 5.14
#